data_AF-A0A6S7CYU6-F1
#
_entry.id   AF-A0A6S7CYU6-F1
#
_cell.length_a   1.000
_cell.length_b   1.000
_cell.length_c   1.000
_cell.angle_alpha   90.00
_cell.angle_beta   90.00
_cell.angle_gamma   90.00
#
_symmetry.space_group_name_H-M   'P 1'
#
loop_
_entity.id
_entity.type
_entity.pdbx_description
1 polymer ?
#
loop_
_entity_poly.entity_id
_entity_poly.type
_entity_poly.pdbx_seq_one_letter_code
_entity_poly.pdbx_strand_id
1 'polypeptide(L)'
;MLGRRKRASEVHQNNLIYKGYRLTAKVSRGDGAEVQALPSGPVFIASIMVVQAGAVQEGGDEYPVPRFAEGGFVYSPREAVHAAILHGREIVDGLTHMAS
;
A
#
# COMPACT_ATOMS: atom_id res chain seq x y z
N MET A 1 -22.55 -15.58 -21.38
CA MET A 1 -22.50 -14.48 -20.39
C MET A 1 -21.50 -14.83 -19.30
N LEU A 2 -20.60 -13.88 -19.02
CA LEU A 2 -19.63 -13.79 -17.91
C LEU A 2 -18.72 -15.00 -17.62
N GLY A 3 -17.65 -15.11 -18.42
CA GLY A 3 -16.40 -15.63 -17.91
C GLY A 3 -15.86 -14.66 -16.85
N ARG A 4 -16.26 -14.83 -15.58
CA ARG A 4 -15.54 -14.26 -14.44
C ARG A 4 -14.18 -14.94 -14.41
N ARG A 5 -13.25 -14.43 -15.22
CA ARG A 5 -11.83 -14.59 -14.95
C ARG A 5 -11.67 -14.02 -13.54
N LYS A 6 -11.59 -14.90 -12.53
CA LYS A 6 -10.85 -14.64 -11.30
C LYS A 6 -9.51 -14.14 -11.81
N ARG A 7 -9.37 -12.82 -11.99
CA ARG A 7 -8.05 -12.21 -12.07
C ARG A 7 -7.46 -12.67 -10.76
N ALA A 8 -6.51 -13.60 -10.86
CA ALA A 8 -5.66 -13.95 -9.75
C ALA A 8 -5.31 -12.61 -9.13
N SER A 9 -5.80 -12.36 -7.92
CA SER A 9 -5.51 -11.14 -7.19
C SER A 9 -4.01 -11.02 -7.25
N GLU A 10 -3.49 -10.09 -8.06
CA GLU A 10 -2.06 -9.85 -8.15
C GLU A 10 -1.66 -9.44 -6.74
N VAL A 11 -1.15 -10.44 -6.00
CA VAL A 11 -0.70 -10.28 -4.64
C VAL A 11 0.61 -9.54 -4.80
N HIS A 12 0.54 -8.22 -4.70
CA HIS A 12 1.74 -7.41 -4.77
C HIS A 12 2.64 -7.83 -3.61
N GLN A 13 3.91 -8.08 -3.91
CA GLN A 13 4.88 -8.41 -2.89
C GLN A 13 5.03 -7.22 -1.95
N ASN A 14 5.37 -7.50 -0.69
CA ASN A 14 5.58 -6.45 0.30
C ASN A 14 6.68 -5.47 -0.14
N ASN A 15 7.64 -5.95 -0.92
CA ASN A 15 8.68 -5.15 -1.56
C ASN A 15 8.62 -5.33 -3.08
N LEU A 16 8.45 -4.24 -3.82
CA LEU A 16 8.44 -4.22 -5.28
C LEU A 16 9.43 -3.16 -5.78
N ILE A 17 10.24 -3.47 -6.79
CA ILE A 17 11.04 -2.44 -7.49
C ILE A 17 10.26 -1.98 -8.72
N TYR A 18 9.97 -0.67 -8.80
CA TYR A 18 9.27 -0.04 -9.90
C TYR A 18 10.03 1.22 -10.37
N LYS A 19 10.41 1.27 -11.65
CA LYS A 19 11.12 2.42 -12.27
C LYS A 19 12.36 2.91 -11.51
N GLY A 20 13.11 2.00 -10.88
CA GLY A 20 14.27 2.37 -10.07
C GLY A 20 13.95 2.86 -8.67
N TYR A 21 12.70 2.71 -8.22
CA TYR A 21 12.26 2.93 -6.83
C TYR A 21 11.83 1.62 -6.20
N ARG A 22 12.21 1.40 -4.94
CA ARG A 22 11.75 0.35 -4.06
C ARG A 22 10.51 0.82 -3.32
N LEU A 23 9.42 0.12 -3.58
CA LEU A 23 8.13 0.27 -2.92
C LEU A 23 8.03 -0.79 -1.82
N THR A 24 7.99 -0.35 -0.57
CA THR A 24 7.86 -1.23 0.60
C THR A 24 6.56 -0.96 1.31
N ALA A 25 5.60 -1.87 1.18
CA ALA A 25 4.35 -1.80 1.93
C ALA A 25 4.62 -2.12 3.41
N LYS A 26 4.08 -1.29 4.29
CA LYS A 26 4.07 -1.51 5.73
C LYS A 26 2.62 -1.71 6.15
N VAL A 27 2.25 -2.93 6.50
CA VAL A 27 0.90 -3.23 6.99
C VAL A 27 0.92 -3.17 8.51
N SER A 28 0.04 -2.36 9.08
CA SER A 28 -0.21 -2.31 10.51
C SER A 28 -1.64 -2.79 10.78
N ARG A 29 -1.82 -3.52 11.86
CA ARG A 29 -3.16 -3.84 12.35
C ARG A 29 -3.67 -2.60 13.09
N GLY A 30 -4.84 -2.10 12.74
CA GLY A 30 -5.47 -1.04 13.52
C GLY A 30 -5.85 -1.62 14.88
N ASP A 31 -5.23 -1.15 15.95
CA ASP A 31 -5.69 -1.44 17.30
C ASP A 31 -7.07 -0.79 17.44
N GLY A 32 -8.09 -1.60 17.70
CA GLY A 32 -9.48 -1.18 17.88
C GLY A 32 -9.71 -0.36 19.15
N ALA A 33 -8.76 0.51 19.52
CA ALA A 33 -8.80 1.29 20.74
C ALA A 33 -9.79 2.47 20.68
N GLU A 34 -10.19 2.91 19.47
CA GLU A 34 -11.19 3.98 19.30
C GLU A 34 -12.55 3.49 18.80
N VAL A 35 -12.68 2.21 18.44
CA VAL A 35 -13.96 1.62 18.05
C VAL A 35 -14.47 0.76 19.19
N GLN A 36 -14.88 1.44 20.27
CA GLN A 36 -15.83 0.84 21.20
C GLN A 36 -17.06 0.42 20.38
N ALA A 37 -17.34 -0.89 20.42
CA ALA A 37 -18.52 -1.54 19.86
C ALA A 37 -18.61 -1.59 18.33
N LEU A 38 -18.08 -2.66 17.73
CA LEU A 38 -18.76 -3.45 16.69
C LEU A 38 -18.06 -4.83 16.59
N PRO A 39 -18.78 -5.94 16.32
CA PRO A 39 -18.24 -7.30 16.36
C PRO A 39 -17.45 -7.66 15.09
N SER A 40 -16.78 -6.70 14.46
CA SER A 40 -16.35 -6.77 13.05
C SER A 40 -14.84 -6.92 12.90
N GLY A 41 -14.28 -8.08 13.25
CA GLY A 41 -12.99 -8.59 12.75
C GLY A 41 -11.70 -7.76 12.98
N PRO A 42 -10.52 -8.32 12.67
CA PRO A 42 -9.28 -7.55 12.65
C PRO A 42 -9.26 -6.58 11.47
N VAL A 43 -9.00 -5.30 11.74
CA VAL A 43 -8.82 -4.27 10.70
C VAL A 43 -7.34 -4.07 10.41
N PHE A 44 -7.01 -3.86 9.13
CA PHE A 44 -5.66 -3.66 8.65
C PHE A 44 -5.60 -2.35 7.87
N ILE A 45 -4.52 -1.61 8.13
CA ILE A 45 -4.13 -0.40 7.43
C ILE A 45 -2.75 -0.63 6.83
N ALA A 46 -2.41 0.11 5.78
CA ALA A 46 -1.06 0.06 5.23
C ALA A 46 -0.54 1.44 4.85
N SER A 47 0.77 1.63 5.01
CA SER A 47 1.53 2.73 4.42
C SER A 47 2.46 2.16 3.35
N ILE A 48 2.93 3.03 2.46
CA ILE A 48 3.89 2.69 1.42
C ILE A 48 5.14 3.53 1.59
N MET A 49 6.28 2.88 1.69
CA MET A 49 7.58 3.55 1.72
C MET A 49 8.18 3.50 0.32
N VAL A 50 8.52 4.66 -0.21
CA VAL A 50 9.11 4.81 -1.55
C VAL A 50 10.56 5.23 -1.37
N VAL A 51 11.50 4.37 -1.77
CA VAL A 51 12.95 4.62 -1.67
C VAL A 51 13.55 4.52 -3.07
N GLN A 52 14.46 5.40 -3.48
CA GLN A 52 15.20 5.18 -4.73
C GLN A 52 16.11 3.95 -4.59
N ALA A 53 16.02 2.99 -5.52
CA ALA A 53 16.72 1.70 -5.44
C ALA A 53 18.27 1.82 -5.45
N GLY A 54 18.80 3.00 -5.78
CA GLY A 54 20.22 3.33 -5.71
C GLY A 54 20.60 4.33 -4.61
N ALA A 55 19.67 4.76 -3.76
CA ALA A 55 19.99 5.65 -2.64
C ALA A 55 20.74 4.87 -1.55
N VAL A 56 21.92 5.36 -1.18
CA VAL A 56 22.74 4.82 -0.07
C VAL A 56 22.10 5.14 1.30
N GLN A 57 21.24 6.15 1.35
CA GLN A 57 20.52 6.53 2.57
C GLN A 57 19.12 5.88 2.53
N GLU A 58 18.74 5.17 3.60
CA GLU A 58 17.39 4.65 3.84
C GLU A 58 16.35 5.76 4.11
N GLY A 59 16.57 6.97 3.59
CA GLY A 59 15.64 8.10 3.64
C GLY A 59 14.56 7.97 2.56
N GLY A 60 13.83 6.85 2.57
CA GLY A 60 12.61 6.75 1.77
C GLY A 60 11.52 7.63 2.34
N ASP A 61 10.73 8.23 1.47
CA ASP A 61 9.52 8.93 1.90
C ASP A 61 8.44 7.89 2.20
N GLU A 62 7.93 7.93 3.43
CA GLU A 62 6.79 7.12 3.84
C GLU A 62 5.50 7.89 3.56
N TYR A 63 4.67 7.30 2.71
CA TYR A 63 3.39 7.86 2.32
C TYR A 63 2.25 7.02 2.92
N PRO A 64 1.36 7.63 3.70
CA PRO A 64 0.13 6.95 4.10
C PRO A 64 -0.76 6.76 2.87
N VAL A 65 -1.38 5.60 2.73
CA VAL A 65 -2.30 5.38 1.60
C VAL A 65 -3.58 6.18 1.88
N PRO A 66 -4.07 6.99 0.93
CA PRO A 66 -5.26 7.84 1.12
C PRO A 66 -6.47 7.06 1.65
N ARG A 67 -6.66 5.84 1.14
CA ARG A 67 -7.72 4.92 1.59
C ARG A 67 -7.72 4.69 3.11
N PHE A 68 -6.55 4.63 3.75
CA PHE A 68 -6.42 4.44 5.20
C PHE A 68 -6.30 5.77 5.94
N ALA A 69 -5.70 6.79 5.32
CA ALA A 69 -5.61 8.14 5.89
C ALA A 69 -6.98 8.81 6.06
N GLU A 70 -7.93 8.52 5.17
CA GLU A 70 -9.32 8.99 5.23
C GLU A 70 -10.19 8.22 6.25
N GLY A 71 -9.61 7.32 7.04
CA GLY A 71 -10.32 6.48 8.01
C GLY A 71 -10.92 5.19 7.43
N GLY A 72 -10.61 4.86 6.17
CA GLY A 72 -10.93 3.55 5.61
C GLY A 72 -10.02 2.46 6.17
N PHE A 73 -10.46 1.21 6.08
CA PHE A 73 -9.71 0.05 6.53
C PHE A 73 -10.09 -1.18 5.72
N VAL A 74 -9.23 -2.19 5.71
CA VAL A 74 -9.50 -3.47 5.05
C VAL A 74 -9.44 -4.60 6.07
N TYR A 75 -10.13 -5.69 5.77
CA TYR A 75 -10.16 -6.88 6.64
C TYR A 75 -9.11 -7.92 6.24
N SER A 76 -8.38 -7.68 5.15
CA SER A 76 -7.33 -8.56 4.65
C SER A 76 -5.98 -7.84 4.56
N PRO A 77 -4.90 -8.37 5.15
CA PRO A 77 -3.58 -7.76 5.05
C PRO A 77 -3.09 -7.71 3.59
N ARG A 78 -3.49 -8.67 2.75
CA ARG A 78 -3.16 -8.67 1.32
C ARG A 78 -3.80 -7.50 0.56
N GLU A 79 -5.03 -7.12 0.91
CA GLU A 79 -5.67 -5.95 0.32
C GLU A 79 -4.96 -4.66 0.74
N ALA A 80 -4.46 -4.64 1.99
CA ALA A 80 -3.70 -3.51 2.50
C ALA A 80 -2.39 -3.33 1.73
N VAL A 81 -1.62 -4.41 1.52
CA VAL A 81 -0.43 -4.39 0.66
C VAL A 81 -0.76 -3.98 -0.76
N HIS A 82 -1.82 -4.54 -1.35
CA HIS A 82 -2.21 -4.20 -2.71
C HIS A 82 -2.51 -2.70 -2.87
N ALA A 83 -3.29 -2.12 -1.95
CA ALA A 83 -3.58 -0.68 -1.96
C ALA A 83 -2.32 0.17 -1.78
N ALA A 84 -1.41 -0.24 -0.89
CA ALA A 84 -0.14 0.43 -0.66
C ALA A 84 0.76 0.43 -1.91
N ILE A 85 0.95 -0.73 -2.53
CA ILE A 85 1.81 -0.85 -3.71
C ILE A 85 1.22 -0.11 -4.92
N LEU A 86 -0.11 -0.19 -5.10
CA LEU A 86 -0.79 0.55 -6.16
C LEU A 86 -0.57 2.07 -5.99
N HIS A 87 -0.74 2.58 -4.77
CA HIS A 87 -0.48 3.99 -4.47
C HIS A 87 1.00 4.37 -4.64
N GLY A 88 1.93 3.51 -4.21
CA GLY A 88 3.37 3.71 -4.42
C GLY A 88 3.75 3.85 -5.88
N ARG A 89 3.09 3.10 -6.78
CA ARG A 89 3.31 3.22 -8.22
C ARG A 89 2.82 4.57 -8.75
N GLU A 90 1.66 5.05 -8.30
CA GLU A 90 1.15 6.38 -8.67
C GLU A 90 2.11 7.48 -8.22
N ILE A 91 2.68 7.37 -7.01
CA ILE A 91 3.69 8.32 -6.50
C ILE A 91 4.94 8.30 -7.40
N VAL A 92 5.48 7.12 -7.70
CA VAL A 92 6.67 6.99 -8.56
C VAL A 92 6.39 7.49 -9.98
N ASP A 93 5.20 7.23 -10.51
CA ASP A 93 4.77 7.76 -11.81
C ASP A 93 4.74 9.29 -11.80
N GLY A 94 4.21 9.91 -10.74
CA GLY A 94 4.24 11.36 -10.54
C GLY A 94 5.65 11.92 -10.43
N LEU A 95 6.52 11.29 -9.62
CA LEU A 95 7.93 11.67 -9.45
C LEU A 95 8.71 11.59 -10.78
N THR A 96 8.47 10.52 -11.55
CA THR A 96 9.14 10.33 -12.86
C THR A 96 8.63 11.33 -13.89
N HIS A 97 7.34 11.68 -13.85
CA HIS A 97 6.76 12.66 -14.78
C HIS A 97 7.23 14.10 -14.52
N MET A 98 7.62 14.43 -13.29
CA MET A 98 8.20 15.75 -12.96
C MET A 98 9.70 15.86 -13.28
N ALA A 99 10.39 14.74 -13.48
CA ALA A 99 11.83 14.69 -13.72
C ALA A 99 12.23 14.78 -15.21
N SER A 100 11.31 15.18 -16.10
CA SER A 100 11.53 15.30 -17.56
C SER A 100 11.74 16.73 -18.02
#